data_AF-A0A7H0K022-F1
#
_entry.id   AF-A0A7H0K022-F1
#
_cell.length_a   1.000
_cell.length_b   1.000
_cell.length_c   1.000
_cell.angle_alpha   90.00
_cell.angle_beta   90.00
_cell.angle_gamma   90.00
#
_symmetry.space_group_name_H-M   'P 1'
#
loop_
_entity.id
_entity.type
_entity.pdbx_description
1 polymer ?
#
loop_
_entity_poly.entity_id
_entity_poly.type
_entity_poly.pdbx_seq_one_letter_code
_entity_poly.pdbx_strand_id
1 'polypeptide(L)'
;MTYLRRTLDDELDLLMLHLPAIAIDGPKGVGKTDTARRRANAAWYLDDPEMRSVAEADFSLSSAPQGTLLIDEWQHLPQIWDSVRRQVDRGATPGRFLLTGSATPVNAEGSHSGAGRIYSLRMRPMAIHERGVTEPTCSFTSILNGFTDFSGMTGLEVGDYAKLIVGSGFPAIAAADPTIQMMMLDSYLERIIDRDIPDAGYEVRRPESLRSWLRAYAAATSTTTAYSRLLDATTGGQTEQPNQKTTLAYREHLAKIWLLDPVPGWVPENNELKRLQQGPKHHLADPALAARLLGITPSALLSNRAAHMFGPLFESLCALTLRVLAQADRAKVYHLRSNAGEREVDFIIEGPEREVVGVEVKLKPNIEDSDVRHLLWLRDRIPDRVSNLMVLTTGKQAYVRRDGVIVMPLALLGR
;
A
#
# COMPACT_ATOMS: atom_id res chain seq x y z
N MET A 1 5.46 0.39 -23.11
CA MET A 1 5.66 -0.78 -22.22
C MET A 1 4.42 -1.66 -22.26
N THR A 2 4.59 -2.97 -22.16
CA THR A 2 3.46 -3.90 -21.99
C THR A 2 2.84 -3.66 -20.62
N TYR A 3 1.52 -3.57 -20.54
CA TYR A 3 0.81 -3.45 -19.27
C TYR A 3 0.85 -4.76 -18.51
N LEU A 4 1.27 -4.70 -17.25
CA LEU A 4 1.20 -5.83 -16.33
C LEU A 4 -0.13 -5.74 -15.57
N ARG A 5 -0.92 -6.81 -15.67
CA ARG A 5 -2.23 -6.90 -15.02
C ARG A 5 -2.08 -6.70 -13.51
N ARG A 6 -2.96 -5.89 -12.93
CA ARG A 6 -3.01 -5.58 -11.50
C ARG A 6 -4.02 -6.52 -10.84
N THR A 7 -3.83 -6.90 -9.59
CA THR A 7 -4.86 -7.59 -8.79
C THR A 7 -6.13 -6.73 -8.64
N LEU A 8 -5.97 -5.40 -8.61
CA LEU A 8 -7.09 -4.46 -8.60
C LEU A 8 -7.94 -4.53 -9.89
N ASP A 9 -7.40 -5.04 -11.00
CA ASP A 9 -8.13 -5.12 -12.26
C ASP A 9 -9.42 -5.94 -12.11
N ASP A 10 -9.34 -7.12 -11.49
CA ASP A 10 -10.53 -7.97 -11.35
C ASP A 10 -11.54 -7.39 -10.35
N GLU A 11 -11.05 -6.69 -9.31
CA GLU A 11 -11.91 -5.98 -8.36
C GLU A 11 -12.66 -4.83 -9.06
N LEU A 12 -11.95 -4.06 -9.87
CA LEU A 12 -12.52 -2.96 -10.65
C LEU A 12 -13.52 -3.48 -11.69
N ASP A 13 -13.19 -4.54 -12.43
CA ASP A 13 -14.07 -5.14 -13.43
C ASP A 13 -15.37 -5.63 -12.80
N LEU A 14 -15.30 -6.30 -11.64
CA LEU A 14 -16.49 -6.72 -10.89
C LEU A 14 -17.34 -5.53 -10.45
N LEU A 15 -16.72 -4.50 -9.88
CA LEU A 15 -17.44 -3.34 -9.36
C LEU A 15 -18.10 -2.51 -10.46
N MET A 16 -17.49 -2.40 -11.64
CA MET A 16 -18.08 -1.69 -12.78
C MET A 16 -19.40 -2.32 -13.26
N LEU A 17 -19.63 -3.61 -13.03
CA LEU A 17 -20.90 -4.27 -13.35
C LEU A 17 -22.06 -3.82 -12.46
N HIS A 18 -21.76 -3.23 -11.30
CA HIS A 18 -22.76 -2.97 -10.25
C HIS A 18 -22.80 -1.51 -9.77
N LEU A 19 -21.69 -0.79 -9.87
CA LEU A 19 -21.54 0.55 -9.32
C LEU A 19 -21.42 1.59 -10.44
N PRO A 20 -22.20 2.69 -10.39
CA PRO A 20 -22.19 3.70 -11.45
C PRO A 20 -20.96 4.60 -11.43
N ALA A 21 -20.32 4.79 -10.27
CA ALA A 21 -19.14 5.63 -10.14
C ALA A 21 -18.10 5.01 -9.21
N ILE A 22 -16.86 4.93 -9.68
CA ILE A 22 -15.72 4.37 -8.95
C ILE A 22 -14.55 5.34 -9.02
N ALA A 23 -13.97 5.69 -7.88
CA ALA A 23 -12.73 6.45 -7.77
C ALA A 23 -11.57 5.50 -7.49
N ILE A 24 -10.47 5.61 -8.23
CA ILE A 24 -9.22 4.87 -7.94
C ILE A 24 -8.25 5.84 -7.27
N ASP A 25 -7.90 5.52 -6.02
CA ASP A 25 -7.07 6.31 -5.14
C ASP A 25 -5.71 5.65 -4.93
N GLY A 26 -4.62 6.40 -5.02
CA GLY A 26 -3.27 5.82 -5.14
C GLY A 26 -2.19 6.89 -5.15
N PRO A 27 -0.96 6.59 -4.71
CA PRO A 27 0.16 7.53 -4.88
C PRO A 27 0.35 7.90 -6.36
N LYS A 28 0.96 9.05 -6.64
CA LYS A 28 1.29 9.43 -8.03
C LYS A 28 2.19 8.37 -8.67
N GLY A 29 1.98 8.10 -9.96
CA GLY A 29 2.79 7.14 -10.72
C GLY A 29 2.46 5.65 -10.50
N VAL A 30 1.43 5.32 -9.72
CA VAL A 30 1.09 3.91 -9.39
C VAL A 30 0.34 3.15 -10.50
N GLY A 31 -0.05 3.84 -11.59
CA GLY A 31 -0.75 3.22 -12.74
C GLY A 31 -2.28 3.35 -12.72
N LYS A 32 -2.84 4.30 -11.96
CA LYS A 32 -4.30 4.55 -11.89
C LYS A 32 -4.90 4.89 -13.25
N THR A 33 -4.34 5.92 -13.91
CA THR A 33 -4.79 6.41 -15.22
C THR A 33 -4.78 5.31 -16.26
N ASP A 34 -3.68 4.57 -16.41
CA ASP A 34 -3.58 3.46 -17.36
C ASP A 34 -4.63 2.36 -17.09
N THR A 35 -4.84 2.03 -15.83
CA THR A 35 -5.80 1.00 -15.39
C THR A 35 -7.24 1.40 -15.69
N ALA A 36 -7.60 2.66 -15.41
CA ALA A 36 -8.94 3.18 -15.69
C ALA A 36 -9.15 3.41 -17.20
N ARG A 37 -8.15 3.92 -17.91
CA ARG A 37 -8.23 4.24 -19.34
C ARG A 37 -8.52 3.02 -20.19
N ARG A 38 -8.00 1.85 -19.80
CA ARG A 38 -8.26 0.55 -20.45
C ARG A 38 -9.72 0.10 -20.39
N ARG A 39 -10.50 0.66 -19.46
CA ARG A 39 -11.92 0.35 -19.24
C ARG A 39 -12.84 1.50 -19.65
N ALA A 40 -12.27 2.60 -20.14
CA ALA A 40 -12.99 3.81 -20.49
C ALA A 40 -13.21 3.94 -22.00
N ASN A 41 -14.39 4.39 -22.40
CA ASN A 41 -14.69 4.74 -23.80
C ASN A 41 -14.21 6.15 -24.14
N ALA A 42 -14.24 7.06 -23.17
CA ALA A 42 -13.76 8.44 -23.29
C ALA A 42 -12.98 8.84 -22.03
N ALA A 43 -12.15 9.88 -22.13
CA ALA A 43 -11.44 10.43 -20.99
C ALA A 43 -11.44 11.95 -21.05
N TRP A 44 -11.61 12.58 -19.89
CA TRP A 44 -11.36 13.98 -19.63
C TRP A 44 -10.18 14.08 -18.67
N TYR A 45 -9.10 14.69 -19.14
CA TYR A 45 -7.89 14.91 -18.36
C TYR A 45 -7.96 16.29 -17.75
N LEU A 46 -8.26 16.39 -16.44
CA LEU A 46 -8.50 17.69 -15.82
C LEU A 46 -7.21 18.44 -15.48
N ASP A 47 -6.03 17.87 -15.70
CA ASP A 47 -4.76 18.57 -15.70
C ASP A 47 -4.54 19.40 -16.99
N ASP A 48 -5.20 19.02 -18.10
CA ASP A 48 -5.27 19.80 -19.34
C ASP A 48 -6.24 20.99 -19.20
N PRO A 49 -5.77 22.25 -19.32
CA PRO A 49 -6.62 23.44 -19.22
C PRO A 49 -7.78 23.49 -20.22
N GLU A 50 -7.62 22.95 -21.43
CA GLU A 50 -8.67 22.98 -22.46
C GLU A 50 -9.81 22.02 -22.08
N MET A 51 -9.47 20.78 -21.72
CA MET A 51 -10.47 19.80 -21.26
C MET A 51 -11.10 20.22 -19.92
N ARG A 52 -10.33 20.84 -19.02
CA ARG A 52 -10.86 21.40 -17.77
C ARG A 52 -11.89 22.48 -18.05
N SER A 53 -11.62 23.41 -18.97
CA SER A 53 -12.55 24.48 -19.34
C SER A 53 -13.87 23.92 -19.90
N VAL A 54 -13.80 22.84 -20.68
CA VAL A 54 -14.99 22.13 -21.18
C VAL A 54 -15.78 21.52 -20.02
N ALA A 55 -15.11 20.85 -19.08
CA ALA A 55 -15.74 20.25 -17.91
C ALA A 55 -16.36 21.31 -16.96
N GLU A 56 -15.71 22.47 -16.81
CA GLU A 56 -16.21 23.62 -16.05
C GLU A 56 -17.48 24.23 -16.65
N ALA A 57 -17.59 24.24 -17.98
CA ALA A 57 -18.77 24.75 -18.67
C ALA A 57 -19.99 23.81 -18.54
N ASP A 58 -19.80 22.54 -18.18
CA ASP A 58 -20.86 21.53 -18.09
C ASP A 58 -20.76 20.67 -16.82
N PHE A 59 -21.01 21.28 -15.66
CA PHE A 59 -21.19 20.54 -14.40
C PHE A 59 -22.45 19.65 -14.36
N SER A 60 -23.29 19.70 -15.39
CA SER A 60 -24.37 18.73 -15.54
C SER A 60 -23.88 17.43 -16.16
N LEU A 61 -22.67 17.38 -16.73
CA LEU A 61 -22.12 16.26 -17.49
C LEU A 61 -23.07 15.82 -18.63
N SER A 62 -23.82 16.77 -19.18
CA SER A 62 -24.79 16.53 -20.26
C SER A 62 -24.11 16.20 -21.60
N SER A 63 -22.94 16.80 -21.83
CA SER A 63 -22.07 16.58 -22.99
C SER A 63 -21.14 15.38 -22.83
N ALA A 64 -21.16 14.71 -21.67
CA ALA A 64 -20.33 13.55 -21.40
C ALA A 64 -20.61 12.44 -22.43
N PRO A 65 -19.59 11.94 -23.16
CA PRO A 65 -19.75 10.88 -24.15
C PRO A 65 -20.46 9.66 -23.57
N GLN A 66 -21.17 8.88 -24.40
CA GLN A 66 -21.82 7.63 -23.98
C GLN A 66 -20.77 6.56 -23.54
N GLY A 67 -21.17 5.62 -22.68
CA GLY A 67 -20.30 4.58 -22.15
C GLY A 67 -19.53 4.97 -20.88
N THR A 68 -18.40 4.33 -20.60
CA THR A 68 -17.56 4.66 -19.44
C THR A 68 -16.76 5.93 -19.71
N LEU A 69 -16.93 6.95 -18.87
CA LEU A 69 -16.11 8.17 -18.88
C LEU A 69 -15.06 8.11 -17.77
N LEU A 70 -13.79 8.20 -18.15
CA LEU A 70 -12.69 8.48 -17.24
C LEU A 70 -12.60 10.00 -17.00
N ILE A 71 -12.55 10.39 -15.74
CA ILE A 71 -12.25 11.75 -15.28
C ILE A 71 -10.94 11.67 -14.51
N ASP A 72 -9.84 12.07 -15.15
CA ASP A 72 -8.50 11.97 -14.58
C ASP A 72 -8.07 13.25 -13.85
N GLU A 73 -7.26 13.06 -12.81
CA GLU A 73 -6.79 14.07 -11.86
C GLU A 73 -7.93 14.99 -11.39
N TRP A 74 -9.05 14.39 -10.96
CA TRP A 74 -10.30 15.10 -10.63
C TRP A 74 -10.13 16.19 -9.57
N GLN A 75 -9.09 16.13 -8.74
CA GLN A 75 -8.78 17.18 -7.75
C GLN A 75 -8.45 18.54 -8.38
N HIS A 76 -8.13 18.62 -9.68
CA HIS A 76 -7.97 19.90 -10.39
C HIS A 76 -9.30 20.63 -10.62
N LEU A 77 -10.44 19.92 -10.55
CA LEU A 77 -11.78 20.50 -10.59
C LEU A 77 -12.70 19.78 -9.60
N PRO A 78 -12.56 20.03 -8.28
CA PRO A 78 -13.26 19.28 -7.23
C PRO A 78 -14.79 19.26 -7.37
N GLN A 79 -15.39 20.26 -8.02
CA GLN A 79 -16.82 20.37 -8.29
C GLN A 79 -17.36 19.23 -9.18
N ILE A 80 -16.48 18.54 -9.92
CA ILE A 80 -16.86 17.35 -10.69
C ILE A 80 -17.30 16.20 -9.79
N TRP A 81 -16.79 16.11 -8.56
CA TRP A 81 -17.21 15.11 -7.59
C TRP A 81 -18.73 15.18 -7.33
N ASP A 82 -19.24 16.38 -7.06
CA ASP A 82 -20.68 16.60 -6.89
C ASP A 82 -21.49 16.43 -8.17
N SER A 83 -20.87 16.70 -9.32
CA SER A 83 -21.49 16.51 -10.63
C SER A 83 -21.73 15.02 -10.92
N VAL A 84 -20.73 14.18 -10.68
CA VAL A 84 -20.86 12.71 -10.75
C VAL A 84 -21.87 12.22 -9.74
N ARG A 85 -21.82 12.71 -8.49
CA ARG A 85 -22.78 12.36 -7.44
C ARG A 85 -24.23 12.60 -7.88
N ARG A 86 -24.53 13.78 -8.44
CA ARG A 86 -25.86 14.12 -8.96
C ARG A 86 -26.27 13.23 -10.13
N GLN A 87 -25.35 12.82 -10.99
CA GLN A 87 -25.63 11.88 -12.08
C GLN A 87 -25.98 10.49 -11.55
N VAL A 88 -25.27 10.01 -10.52
CA VAL A 88 -25.62 8.77 -9.81
C VAL A 88 -27.02 8.86 -9.20
N ASP A 89 -27.35 9.96 -8.52
CA ASP A 89 -28.69 10.19 -7.95
C ASP A 89 -29.80 10.22 -9.03
N ARG A 90 -29.46 10.57 -10.28
CA ARG A 90 -30.37 10.59 -11.44
C ARG A 90 -30.46 9.26 -12.19
N GLY A 91 -29.79 8.21 -11.70
CA GLY A 91 -29.86 6.88 -12.30
C GLY A 91 -28.82 6.61 -13.39
N ALA A 92 -27.61 7.17 -13.26
CA ALA A 92 -26.48 6.73 -14.10
C ALA A 92 -26.32 5.21 -14.05
N THR A 93 -26.02 4.60 -15.22
CA THR A 93 -25.84 3.16 -15.34
C THR A 93 -24.57 2.69 -14.61
N PRO A 94 -24.50 1.40 -14.20
CA PRO A 94 -23.25 0.82 -13.72
C PRO A 94 -22.07 1.07 -14.68
N GLY A 95 -20.88 1.29 -14.12
CA GLY A 95 -19.64 1.55 -14.85
C GLY A 95 -19.55 2.92 -15.53
N ARG A 96 -20.53 3.81 -15.34
CA ARG A 96 -20.61 5.08 -16.06
C ARG A 96 -19.40 5.99 -15.84
N PHE A 97 -18.91 6.11 -14.60
CA PHE A 97 -17.84 7.04 -14.25
C PHE A 97 -16.67 6.34 -13.58
N LEU A 98 -15.46 6.56 -14.10
CA LEU A 98 -14.21 6.25 -13.44
C LEU A 98 -13.52 7.57 -13.09
N LEU A 99 -13.12 7.72 -11.84
CA LEU A 99 -12.33 8.88 -11.39
C LEU A 99 -10.95 8.40 -10.97
N THR A 100 -9.92 9.18 -11.27
CA THR A 100 -8.57 8.92 -10.79
C THR A 100 -8.03 10.18 -10.15
N GLY A 101 -7.38 10.03 -8.99
CA GLY A 101 -6.84 11.15 -8.25
C GLY A 101 -5.69 10.70 -7.35
N SER A 102 -4.70 11.57 -7.19
CA SER A 102 -3.52 11.30 -6.37
C SER A 102 -3.61 11.88 -4.96
N ALA A 103 -4.57 12.76 -4.72
CA ALA A 103 -4.85 13.36 -3.42
C ALA A 103 -6.35 13.64 -3.29
N THR A 104 -6.93 13.37 -2.13
CA THR A 104 -8.24 13.93 -1.78
C THR A 104 -8.04 15.41 -1.41
N PRO A 105 -8.71 16.38 -2.07
CA PRO A 105 -8.53 17.80 -1.78
C PRO A 105 -8.79 18.13 -0.31
N VAL A 106 -7.93 18.97 0.30
CA VAL A 106 -8.07 19.43 1.70
C VAL A 106 -9.24 20.41 1.85
N ASN A 107 -9.52 21.20 0.82
CA ASN A 107 -10.60 22.18 0.79
C ASN A 107 -11.82 21.64 0.03
N ALA A 108 -12.37 20.54 0.51
CA ALA A 108 -13.73 20.11 0.18
C ALA A 108 -14.77 20.92 0.97
N GLU A 109 -14.55 22.22 1.17
CA GLU A 109 -15.59 23.12 1.70
C GLU A 109 -16.71 23.20 0.64
N GLY A 110 -17.70 22.31 0.78
CA GLY A 110 -18.86 22.19 -0.12
C GLY A 110 -18.96 20.88 -0.90
N SER A 111 -17.90 20.06 -0.96
CA SER A 111 -18.00 18.74 -1.61
C SER A 111 -18.52 17.72 -0.61
N HIS A 112 -19.70 17.16 -0.90
CA HIS A 112 -20.27 16.07 -0.10
C HIS A 112 -19.36 14.84 -0.16
N SER A 113 -19.33 14.04 0.91
CA SER A 113 -18.42 12.88 1.05
C SER A 113 -18.49 11.82 -0.07
N GLY A 114 -19.46 11.90 -0.99
CA GLY A 114 -19.71 10.90 -2.03
C GLY A 114 -20.21 9.55 -1.48
N ALA A 115 -20.42 9.46 -0.16
CA ALA A 115 -20.79 8.22 0.51
C ALA A 115 -22.07 7.60 -0.11
N GLY A 116 -21.97 6.31 -0.41
CA GLY A 116 -23.03 5.52 -1.05
C GLY A 116 -23.22 5.76 -2.55
N ARG A 117 -22.40 6.60 -3.20
CA ARG A 117 -22.59 7.00 -4.60
C ARG A 117 -21.32 6.86 -5.44
N ILE A 118 -20.18 7.25 -4.87
CA ILE A 118 -18.87 7.07 -5.48
C ILE A 118 -18.08 6.13 -4.59
N TYR A 119 -17.65 5.00 -5.15
CA TYR A 119 -16.91 3.99 -4.40
C TYR A 119 -15.41 4.16 -4.62
N SER A 120 -14.66 4.34 -3.54
CA SER A 120 -13.19 4.47 -3.59
C SER A 120 -12.51 3.10 -3.55
N LEU A 121 -11.62 2.88 -4.51
CA LEU A 121 -10.75 1.73 -4.64
C LEU A 121 -9.30 2.14 -4.44
N ARG A 122 -8.60 1.45 -3.53
CA ARG A 122 -7.21 1.73 -3.22
C ARG A 122 -6.27 0.98 -4.16
N MET A 123 -5.50 1.69 -4.98
CA MET A 123 -4.39 1.14 -5.75
C MET A 123 -3.06 1.38 -5.04
N ARG A 124 -2.35 0.29 -4.73
CA ARG A 124 -0.97 0.29 -4.20
C ARG A 124 0.05 0.07 -5.31
N PRO A 125 1.34 0.34 -5.07
CA PRO A 125 2.43 -0.11 -5.93
C PRO A 125 2.35 -1.61 -6.20
N MET A 126 2.96 -2.04 -7.30
CA MET A 126 2.97 -3.43 -7.72
C MET A 126 3.51 -4.32 -6.60
N ALA A 127 2.67 -5.21 -6.08
CA ALA A 127 3.08 -6.32 -5.24
C ALA A 127 3.95 -7.29 -6.05
N ILE A 128 4.74 -8.12 -5.37
CA ILE A 128 5.73 -8.98 -6.03
C ILE A 128 5.12 -9.88 -7.12
N HIS A 129 3.92 -10.43 -6.88
CA HIS A 129 3.23 -11.33 -7.82
C HIS A 129 2.74 -10.62 -9.08
N GLU A 130 2.56 -9.30 -9.03
CA GLU A 130 2.16 -8.51 -10.18
C GLU A 130 3.35 -8.14 -11.08
N ARG A 131 4.59 -8.28 -10.58
CA ARG A 131 5.82 -7.82 -11.26
C ARG A 131 6.35 -8.78 -12.32
N GLY A 132 5.73 -9.95 -12.52
CA GLY A 132 6.15 -10.94 -13.52
C GLY A 132 7.51 -11.59 -13.26
N VAL A 133 7.96 -11.61 -12.00
CA VAL A 133 9.27 -12.14 -11.59
C VAL A 133 9.28 -13.66 -11.42
N THR A 134 8.13 -14.22 -11.05
CA THR A 134 7.87 -15.65 -10.89
C THR A 134 6.35 -15.83 -10.99
N GLU A 135 5.91 -16.93 -11.61
CA GLU A 135 4.49 -17.28 -11.62
C GLU A 135 4.09 -17.77 -10.22
N PRO A 136 3.11 -17.15 -9.55
CA PRO A 136 2.64 -17.61 -8.26
C PRO A 136 2.04 -19.02 -8.38
N THR A 137 2.29 -19.85 -7.38
CA THR A 137 1.77 -21.24 -7.33
C THR A 137 0.82 -21.46 -6.16
N CYS A 138 0.77 -20.52 -5.22
CA CYS A 138 0.00 -20.62 -4.00
C CYS A 138 -0.97 -19.44 -3.91
N SER A 139 -2.27 -19.75 -3.91
CA SER A 139 -3.34 -18.75 -3.80
C SER A 139 -3.54 -18.29 -2.36
N PHE A 140 -3.48 -16.98 -2.14
CA PHE A 140 -3.82 -16.36 -0.86
C PHE A 140 -5.29 -16.58 -0.52
N THR A 141 -6.19 -16.53 -1.52
CA THR A 141 -7.61 -16.84 -1.35
C THR A 141 -7.81 -18.22 -0.71
N SER A 142 -7.08 -19.24 -1.19
CA SER A 142 -7.12 -20.59 -0.61
C SER A 142 -6.59 -20.65 0.82
N ILE A 143 -5.52 -19.90 1.13
CA ILE A 143 -4.98 -19.79 2.49
C ILE A 143 -6.02 -19.16 3.42
N LEU A 144 -6.67 -18.07 3.01
CA LEU A 144 -7.68 -17.40 3.82
C LEU A 144 -8.85 -18.36 4.13
N ASN A 145 -9.27 -19.15 3.14
CA ASN A 145 -10.36 -20.13 3.24
C ASN A 145 -9.98 -21.45 3.95
N GLY A 146 -8.80 -21.55 4.56
CA GLY A 146 -8.42 -22.70 5.37
C GLY A 146 -7.88 -23.91 4.59
N PHE A 147 -7.58 -23.77 3.29
CA PHE A 147 -6.87 -24.82 2.56
C PHE A 147 -5.44 -24.95 3.10
N THR A 148 -4.90 -26.16 3.18
CA THR A 148 -3.61 -26.42 3.84
C THR A 148 -2.59 -27.14 2.97
N ASP A 149 -2.91 -27.55 1.75
CA ASP A 149 -1.99 -28.32 0.90
C ASP A 149 -1.25 -27.41 -0.09
N PHE A 150 -0.05 -26.93 0.29
CA PHE A 150 0.75 -26.04 -0.54
C PHE A 150 2.11 -26.64 -0.87
N SER A 151 2.47 -26.57 -2.14
CA SER A 151 3.79 -26.91 -2.65
C SER A 151 4.15 -26.02 -3.84
N GLY A 152 5.45 -25.85 -4.06
CA GLY A 152 5.95 -25.01 -5.14
C GLY A 152 7.42 -24.69 -4.95
N MET A 153 8.08 -24.28 -6.03
CA MET A 153 9.48 -23.87 -6.00
C MET A 153 9.71 -22.61 -6.83
N THR A 154 10.56 -21.72 -6.33
CA THR A 154 11.03 -20.53 -7.05
C THR A 154 12.54 -20.59 -7.28
N GLY A 155 12.99 -20.01 -8.38
CA GLY A 155 14.41 -19.81 -8.67
C GLY A 155 15.02 -18.59 -7.97
N LEU A 156 14.20 -17.72 -7.36
CA LEU A 156 14.68 -16.51 -6.71
C LEU A 156 15.59 -16.81 -5.53
N GLU A 157 16.64 -16.01 -5.42
CA GLU A 157 17.57 -16.06 -4.29
C GLU A 157 17.39 -14.84 -3.39
N VAL A 158 17.99 -14.88 -2.20
CA VAL A 158 17.94 -13.76 -1.25
C VAL A 158 18.41 -12.44 -1.90
N GLY A 159 19.42 -12.49 -2.77
CA GLY A 159 19.91 -11.32 -3.49
C GLY A 159 18.90 -10.71 -4.46
N ASP A 160 17.96 -11.50 -4.99
CA ASP A 160 16.92 -10.97 -5.87
C ASP A 160 15.85 -10.22 -5.08
N TYR A 161 15.53 -10.66 -3.87
CA TYR A 161 14.67 -9.87 -2.97
C TYR A 161 15.28 -8.51 -2.62
N ALA A 162 16.61 -8.42 -2.46
CA ALA A 162 17.27 -7.12 -2.29
C ALA A 162 17.08 -6.20 -3.50
N LYS A 163 17.12 -6.73 -4.73
CA LYS A 163 16.82 -5.97 -5.95
C LYS A 163 15.35 -5.58 -6.02
N LEU A 164 14.42 -6.49 -5.67
CA LEU A 164 12.98 -6.22 -5.69
C LEU A 164 12.55 -5.16 -4.68
N ILE A 165 13.20 -5.13 -3.51
CA ILE A 165 13.00 -4.11 -2.48
C ILE A 165 13.41 -2.73 -3.01
N VAL A 166 14.58 -2.61 -3.64
CA VAL A 166 15.12 -1.31 -4.08
C VAL A 166 14.56 -0.88 -5.45
N GLY A 167 14.17 -1.83 -6.28
CA GLY A 167 13.72 -1.61 -7.66
C GLY A 167 12.29 -1.10 -7.79
N SER A 168 11.57 -0.96 -6.68
CA SER A 168 10.22 -0.38 -6.60
C SER A 168 9.11 -1.20 -7.26
N GLY A 169 7.88 -0.98 -6.80
CA GLY A 169 6.64 -1.42 -7.43
C GLY A 169 5.93 -0.31 -8.19
N PHE A 170 6.47 0.89 -8.37
CA PHE A 170 5.86 1.87 -9.26
C PHE A 170 6.08 1.41 -10.73
N PRO A 171 5.05 1.19 -11.56
CA PRO A 171 5.20 0.52 -12.86
C PRO A 171 6.31 1.08 -13.76
N ALA A 172 6.40 2.41 -13.90
CA ALA A 172 7.43 3.05 -14.71
C ALA A 172 8.85 2.91 -14.14
N ILE A 173 8.97 2.90 -12.80
CA ILE A 173 10.26 2.71 -12.11
C ILE A 173 10.66 1.23 -12.21
N ALA A 174 9.77 0.32 -11.85
CA ALA A 174 10.02 -1.13 -11.84
C ALA A 174 10.50 -1.65 -13.21
N ALA A 175 10.01 -1.06 -14.30
CA ALA A 175 10.39 -1.43 -15.67
C ALA A 175 11.68 -0.77 -16.19
N ALA A 176 12.22 0.22 -15.47
CA ALA A 176 13.46 0.90 -15.87
C ALA A 176 14.71 0.09 -15.50
N ASP A 177 15.84 0.43 -16.13
CA ASP A 177 17.15 -0.11 -15.75
C ASP A 177 17.48 0.23 -14.28
N PRO A 178 18.17 -0.64 -13.51
CA PRO A 178 18.51 -0.39 -12.11
C PRO A 178 19.21 0.95 -11.82
N THR A 179 20.02 1.47 -12.74
CA THR A 179 20.67 2.78 -12.56
C THR A 179 19.65 3.91 -12.66
N ILE A 180 18.72 3.78 -13.62
CA ILE A 180 17.65 4.75 -13.85
C ILE A 180 16.59 4.69 -12.74
N GLN A 181 16.33 3.51 -12.19
CA GLN A 181 15.42 3.32 -11.04
C GLN A 181 15.79 4.23 -9.88
N MET A 182 17.08 4.31 -9.52
CA MET A 182 17.56 5.16 -8.43
C MET A 182 17.29 6.64 -8.72
N MET A 183 17.63 7.12 -9.92
CA MET A 183 17.41 8.50 -10.33
C MET A 183 15.92 8.86 -10.34
N MET A 184 15.06 7.95 -10.79
CA MET A 184 13.61 8.14 -10.80
C MET A 184 13.04 8.23 -9.39
N LEU A 185 13.51 7.39 -8.46
CA LEU A 185 13.08 7.43 -7.06
C LEU A 185 13.56 8.70 -6.35
N ASP A 186 14.79 9.16 -6.60
CA ASP A 186 15.29 10.44 -6.07
C ASP A 186 14.40 11.60 -6.55
N SER A 187 14.17 11.68 -7.87
CA SER A 187 13.29 12.71 -8.45
C SER A 187 11.84 12.62 -7.96
N TYR A 188 11.34 11.41 -7.73
CA TYR A 188 9.99 11.19 -7.19
C TYR A 188 9.86 11.74 -5.77
N LEU A 189 10.81 11.44 -4.89
CA LEU A 189 10.82 11.92 -3.51
C LEU A 189 10.97 13.45 -3.46
N GLU A 190 11.88 14.01 -4.27
CA GLU A 190 12.04 15.47 -4.38
C GLU A 190 10.74 16.16 -4.80
N ARG A 191 10.09 15.67 -5.86
CA ARG A 191 8.82 16.25 -6.35
C ARG A 191 7.68 16.15 -5.34
N ILE A 192 7.60 15.07 -4.56
CA ILE A 192 6.60 14.97 -3.51
C ILE A 192 6.76 16.09 -2.48
N ILE A 193 8.01 16.31 -2.04
CA ILE A 193 8.33 17.29 -1.01
C ILE A 193 8.14 18.72 -1.53
N ASP A 194 8.64 19.00 -2.74
CA ASP A 194 8.73 20.36 -3.26
C ASP A 194 7.47 20.80 -4.02
N ARG A 195 6.63 19.87 -4.48
CA ARG A 195 5.46 20.18 -5.31
C ARG A 195 4.16 19.55 -4.81
N ASP A 196 4.10 18.23 -4.62
CA ASP A 196 2.81 17.56 -4.39
C ASP A 196 2.17 17.93 -3.04
N ILE A 197 2.97 18.10 -1.99
CA ILE A 197 2.47 18.54 -0.69
C ILE A 197 1.99 20.00 -0.73
N PRO A 198 2.76 20.96 -1.31
CA PRO A 198 2.25 22.29 -1.63
C PRO A 198 0.95 22.30 -2.44
N ASP A 199 0.88 21.53 -3.52
CA ASP A 199 -0.30 21.43 -4.40
C ASP A 199 -1.52 20.87 -3.63
N ALA A 200 -1.30 20.02 -2.62
CA ALA A 200 -2.34 19.54 -1.72
C ALA A 200 -2.81 20.59 -0.68
N GLY A 201 -2.34 21.84 -0.78
CA GLY A 201 -2.76 22.96 0.05
C GLY A 201 -1.95 23.13 1.34
N TYR A 202 -0.74 22.57 1.42
CA TYR A 202 0.12 22.70 2.59
C TYR A 202 1.41 23.46 2.30
N GLU A 203 1.58 24.60 2.95
CA GLU A 203 2.81 25.38 2.86
C GLU A 203 3.96 24.66 3.62
N VAL A 204 4.87 24.02 2.87
CA VAL A 204 6.09 23.43 3.44
C VAL A 204 7.10 24.54 3.74
N ARG A 205 6.96 25.20 4.89
CA ARG A 205 7.88 26.28 5.30
C ARG A 205 9.33 25.84 5.48
N ARG A 206 9.56 24.55 5.77
CA ARG A 206 10.89 23.95 5.99
C ARG A 206 10.99 22.58 5.31
N PRO A 207 11.31 22.54 4.00
CA PRO A 207 11.44 21.28 3.26
C PRO A 207 12.47 20.31 3.85
N GLU A 208 13.58 20.83 4.40
CA GLU A 208 14.62 20.01 5.04
C GLU A 208 14.14 19.29 6.31
N SER A 209 13.23 19.91 7.08
CA SER A 209 12.62 19.27 8.24
C SER A 209 11.72 18.10 7.82
N LEU A 210 10.95 18.27 6.73
CA LEU A 210 10.14 17.20 6.16
C LEU A 210 11.01 16.06 5.60
N ARG A 211 12.09 16.38 4.87
CA ARG A 211 13.09 15.40 4.41
C ARG A 211 13.66 14.59 5.56
N SER A 212 14.07 15.26 6.63
CA SER A 212 14.63 14.62 7.82
C SER A 212 13.60 13.72 8.50
N TRP A 213 12.35 14.17 8.62
CA TRP A 213 11.25 13.37 9.14
C TRP A 213 10.99 12.13 8.28
N LEU A 214 10.95 12.27 6.95
CA LEU A 214 10.77 11.14 6.02
C LEU A 214 11.91 10.13 6.16
N ARG A 215 13.16 10.57 6.30
CA ARG A 215 14.30 9.68 6.59
C ARG A 215 14.14 8.94 7.91
N ALA A 216 13.69 9.61 8.98
CA ALA A 216 13.43 8.96 10.26
C ALA A 216 12.27 7.94 10.16
N TYR A 217 11.21 8.28 9.44
CA TYR A 217 10.10 7.38 9.17
C TYR A 217 10.56 6.14 8.37
N ALA A 218 11.42 6.34 7.36
CA ALA A 218 12.04 5.27 6.61
C ALA A 218 12.94 4.37 7.48
N ALA A 219 13.75 4.95 8.36
CA ALA A 219 14.60 4.21 9.30
C ALA A 219 13.77 3.36 10.29
N ALA A 220 12.55 3.80 10.59
CA ALA A 220 11.61 3.11 11.47
C ALA A 220 10.64 2.17 10.74
N THR A 221 10.88 1.89 9.45
CA THR A 221 10.09 0.92 8.67
C THR A 221 9.92 -0.39 9.44
N SER A 222 8.72 -0.94 9.42
CA SER A 222 8.34 -2.18 10.11
C SER A 222 8.42 -2.12 11.64
N THR A 223 8.54 -0.93 12.24
CA THR A 223 8.48 -0.72 13.69
C THR A 223 7.22 0.03 14.12
N THR A 224 6.86 -0.08 15.40
CA THR A 224 5.77 0.68 16.04
C THR A 224 6.29 1.89 16.83
N THR A 225 7.47 2.42 16.45
CA THR A 225 8.14 3.51 17.18
C THR A 225 7.25 4.74 17.29
N ALA A 226 7.08 5.30 18.49
CA ALA A 226 6.27 6.51 18.65
C ALA A 226 6.82 7.66 17.81
N TYR A 227 5.93 8.41 17.14
CA TYR A 227 6.32 9.53 16.26
C TYR A 227 7.20 10.58 16.94
N SER A 228 7.00 10.81 18.24
CA SER A 228 7.87 11.71 19.03
C SER A 228 9.32 11.25 19.06
N ARG A 229 9.59 9.94 19.16
CA ARG A 229 10.96 9.39 19.17
C ARG A 229 11.63 9.45 17.80
N LEU A 230 10.85 9.41 16.71
CA LEU A 230 11.38 9.59 15.35
C LEU A 230 11.97 11.00 15.17
N LEU A 231 11.38 12.00 15.85
CA LEU A 231 11.89 13.37 15.84
C LEU A 231 13.19 13.48 16.61
N ASP A 232 13.27 12.89 17.81
CA ASP A 232 14.49 12.89 18.62
C ASP A 232 15.69 12.31 17.86
N ALA A 233 15.49 11.30 17.00
CA ALA A 233 16.55 10.71 16.18
C ALA A 233 17.11 11.65 15.08
N THR A 234 16.38 12.70 14.69
CA THR A 234 16.80 13.67 13.67
C THR A 234 17.59 14.86 14.24
N THR A 235 17.87 14.85 15.55
CA THR A 235 18.33 16.03 16.31
C THR A 235 19.85 16.24 16.34
N GLY A 236 20.65 15.38 15.73
CA GLY A 236 22.12 15.39 15.81
C GLY A 236 22.83 16.57 15.11
N GLY A 237 22.25 17.78 15.10
CA GLY A 237 22.91 18.98 14.58
C GLY A 237 22.02 20.17 14.20
N GLN A 238 20.69 20.11 14.35
CA GLN A 238 19.79 21.23 14.00
C GLN A 238 19.24 21.95 15.25
N THR A 239 19.29 23.29 15.22
CA THR A 239 18.94 24.20 16.33
C THR A 239 17.43 24.44 16.50
N GLU A 240 16.59 24.13 15.51
CA GLU A 240 15.14 24.33 15.60
C GLU A 240 14.36 23.06 15.29
N GLN A 241 13.68 22.54 16.30
CA GLN A 241 12.79 21.38 16.18
C GLN A 241 11.46 21.77 15.51
N PRO A 242 10.95 21.00 14.55
CA PRO A 242 9.53 21.08 14.23
C PRO A 242 8.75 20.64 15.46
N ASN A 243 7.86 21.52 15.96
CA ASN A 243 7.00 21.16 17.06
C ASN A 243 6.10 19.96 16.70
N GLN A 244 5.54 19.29 17.71
CA GLN A 244 4.70 18.11 17.52
C GLN A 244 3.55 18.33 16.52
N LYS A 245 3.01 19.55 16.46
CA LYS A 245 1.94 19.95 15.53
C LYS A 245 2.40 19.90 14.06
N THR A 246 3.61 20.35 13.77
CA THR A 246 4.20 20.30 12.42
C THR A 246 4.41 18.86 11.96
N THR A 247 4.90 17.98 12.84
CA THR A 247 5.12 16.56 12.54
C THR A 247 3.81 15.82 12.28
N LEU A 248 2.77 16.11 13.06
CA LEU A 248 1.45 15.56 12.85
C LEU A 248 0.90 15.98 11.48
N ALA A 249 1.08 17.25 11.10
CA ALA A 249 0.70 17.75 9.80
C ALA A 249 1.44 17.02 8.66
N TYR A 250 2.77 16.85 8.75
CA TYR A 250 3.53 16.08 7.75
C TYR A 250 2.97 14.68 7.56
N ARG A 251 2.70 13.97 8.65
CA ARG A 251 2.10 12.63 8.60
C ARG A 251 0.73 12.66 7.91
N GLU A 252 -0.14 13.59 8.28
CA GLU A 252 -1.48 13.72 7.69
C GLU A 252 -1.42 14.00 6.20
N HIS A 253 -0.56 14.92 5.76
CA HIS A 253 -0.40 15.25 4.34
C HIS A 253 0.18 14.08 3.54
N LEU A 254 1.21 13.43 4.05
CA LEU A 254 1.82 12.25 3.41
C LEU A 254 0.84 11.07 3.35
N ALA A 255 -0.05 10.92 4.33
CA ALA A 255 -1.13 9.94 4.28
C ALA A 255 -2.19 10.31 3.23
N LYS A 256 -2.56 11.60 3.10
CA LYS A 256 -3.54 12.10 2.10
C LYS A 256 -3.07 11.92 0.66
N ILE A 257 -1.77 12.08 0.41
CA ILE A 257 -1.15 11.78 -0.90
C ILE A 257 -0.70 10.33 -1.01
N TRP A 258 -1.13 9.49 -0.06
CA TRP A 258 -0.98 8.05 -0.14
C TRP A 258 0.46 7.52 -0.12
N LEU A 259 1.42 8.33 0.36
CA LEU A 259 2.82 7.95 0.50
C LEU A 259 3.07 7.11 1.75
N LEU A 260 2.26 7.31 2.81
CA LEU A 260 2.24 6.43 3.98
C LEU A 260 1.17 5.36 3.78
N ASP A 261 1.50 4.10 4.09
CA ASP A 261 0.54 2.99 4.12
C ASP A 261 0.69 2.18 5.42
N PRO A 262 0.51 2.81 6.60
CA PRO A 262 0.74 2.17 7.89
C PRO A 262 -0.16 0.96 8.12
N VAL A 263 0.36 -0.04 8.84
CA VAL A 263 -0.40 -1.22 9.25
C VAL A 263 -0.94 -1.01 10.65
N PRO A 264 -2.27 -1.00 10.87
CA PRO A 264 -2.87 -0.81 12.19
C PRO A 264 -2.58 -1.99 13.12
N GLY A 265 -2.59 -1.74 14.44
CA GLY A 265 -2.47 -2.81 15.43
C GLY A 265 -3.75 -3.62 15.57
N TRP A 266 -3.61 -4.84 16.09
CA TRP A 266 -4.69 -5.79 16.34
C TRP A 266 -4.60 -6.34 17.76
N VAL A 267 -5.76 -6.70 18.30
CA VAL A 267 -5.90 -7.35 19.61
C VAL A 267 -6.82 -8.57 19.46
N PRO A 268 -6.54 -9.68 20.16
CA PRO A 268 -7.38 -10.89 20.10
C PRO A 268 -8.81 -10.70 20.59
N GLU A 269 -8.99 -9.78 21.53
CA GLU A 269 -10.27 -9.44 22.14
C GLU A 269 -11.05 -8.48 21.22
N ASN A 270 -12.38 -8.60 21.15
CA ASN A 270 -13.25 -7.65 20.43
C ASN A 270 -13.34 -6.29 21.17
N ASN A 271 -12.21 -5.61 21.34
CA ASN A 271 -12.12 -4.32 21.98
C ASN A 271 -11.47 -3.31 21.03
N GLU A 272 -12.31 -2.62 20.25
CA GLU A 272 -11.87 -1.60 19.30
C GLU A 272 -11.11 -0.45 19.98
N LEU A 273 -11.45 -0.10 21.23
CA LEU A 273 -10.73 0.95 21.98
C LEU A 273 -9.30 0.53 22.31
N LYS A 274 -9.09 -0.72 22.75
CA LYS A 274 -7.74 -1.27 22.95
C LYS A 274 -6.97 -1.38 21.64
N ARG A 275 -7.66 -1.70 20.53
CA ARG A 275 -7.04 -1.72 19.20
C ARG A 275 -6.53 -0.34 18.79
N LEU A 276 -7.31 0.71 19.02
CA LEU A 276 -6.93 2.10 18.72
C LEU A 276 -5.73 2.59 19.56
N GLN A 277 -5.49 2.00 20.73
CA GLN A 277 -4.32 2.30 21.56
C GLN A 277 -3.02 1.71 20.99
N GLN A 278 -3.09 0.75 20.08
CA GLN A 278 -1.91 0.19 19.42
C GLN A 278 -1.40 1.15 18.35
N GLY A 279 -0.14 1.57 18.49
CA GLY A 279 0.53 2.35 17.45
C GLY A 279 0.61 1.54 16.15
N PRO A 280 0.35 2.16 14.99
CA PRO A 280 0.53 1.47 13.73
C PRO A 280 2.00 1.15 13.48
N LYS A 281 2.26 0.06 12.75
CA LYS A 281 3.57 -0.28 12.21
C LYS A 281 3.85 0.61 10.98
N HIS A 282 5.04 1.21 10.92
CA HIS A 282 5.38 2.23 9.93
C HIS A 282 5.74 1.61 8.59
N HIS A 283 5.05 2.05 7.54
CA HIS A 283 5.35 1.66 6.16
C HIS A 283 5.11 2.85 5.22
N LEU A 284 6.09 3.09 4.36
CA LEU A 284 5.86 3.86 3.14
C LEU A 284 5.11 2.98 2.13
N ALA A 285 4.48 3.60 1.15
CA ALA A 285 3.68 2.90 0.14
C ALA A 285 4.48 1.85 -0.66
N ASP A 286 5.81 2.03 -0.75
CA ASP A 286 6.74 1.10 -1.37
C ASP A 286 8.05 1.02 -0.56
N PRO A 287 8.63 -0.17 -0.33
CA PRO A 287 9.91 -0.31 0.39
C PRO A 287 11.09 0.38 -0.30
N ALA A 288 11.05 0.59 -1.62
CA ALA A 288 12.10 1.29 -2.35
C ALA A 288 12.21 2.76 -1.94
N LEU A 289 11.10 3.38 -1.53
CA LEU A 289 11.11 4.76 -1.01
C LEU A 289 11.92 4.84 0.28
N ALA A 290 11.73 3.87 1.19
CA ALA A 290 12.49 3.80 2.43
C ALA A 290 13.98 3.52 2.15
N ALA A 291 14.28 2.54 1.29
CA ALA A 291 15.64 2.22 0.91
C ALA A 291 16.36 3.44 0.29
N ARG A 292 15.66 4.19 -0.57
CA ARG A 292 16.23 5.36 -1.24
C ARG A 292 16.46 6.53 -0.28
N LEU A 293 15.51 6.84 0.60
CA LEU A 293 15.69 7.84 1.66
C LEU A 293 16.92 7.57 2.55
N LEU A 294 17.25 6.29 2.76
CA LEU A 294 18.37 5.83 3.60
C LEU A 294 19.69 5.60 2.83
N GLY A 295 19.76 5.88 1.53
CA GLY A 295 21.01 5.66 0.79
C GLY A 295 21.30 4.18 0.46
N ILE A 296 20.31 3.29 0.61
CA ILE A 296 20.53 1.83 0.53
C ILE A 296 20.44 1.34 -0.91
N THR A 297 21.43 0.55 -1.30
CA THR A 297 21.50 -0.18 -2.58
C THR A 297 21.27 -1.68 -2.37
N PRO A 298 21.00 -2.48 -3.43
CA PRO A 298 20.85 -3.93 -3.29
C PRO A 298 22.10 -4.60 -2.68
N SER A 299 23.30 -4.15 -3.07
CA SER A 299 24.56 -4.67 -2.52
C SER A 299 24.79 -4.26 -1.06
N ALA A 300 24.30 -3.08 -0.64
CA ALA A 300 24.39 -2.66 0.75
C ALA A 300 23.57 -3.57 1.68
N LEU A 301 22.40 -4.04 1.24
CA LEU A 301 21.54 -4.97 1.99
C LEU A 301 22.20 -6.34 2.23
N LEU A 302 23.03 -6.79 1.29
CA LEU A 302 23.74 -8.06 1.36
C LEU A 302 25.09 -7.96 2.10
N SER A 303 25.41 -6.79 2.64
CA SER A 303 26.68 -6.52 3.32
C SER A 303 26.45 -5.91 4.70
N ASN A 304 27.50 -5.85 5.52
CA ASN A 304 27.42 -5.24 6.85
C ASN A 304 27.08 -3.74 6.83
N ARG A 305 27.09 -3.08 5.67
CA ARG A 305 26.74 -1.65 5.54
C ARG A 305 25.27 -1.39 5.86
N ALA A 306 24.37 -2.26 5.41
CA ALA A 306 22.93 -2.07 5.61
C ALA A 306 22.15 -3.38 5.86
N ALA A 307 22.82 -4.49 6.21
CA ALA A 307 22.18 -5.78 6.50
C ALA A 307 21.06 -5.69 7.57
N HIS A 308 21.22 -4.81 8.56
CA HIS A 308 20.20 -4.60 9.61
C HIS A 308 18.86 -4.08 9.07
N MET A 309 18.85 -3.40 7.91
CA MET A 309 17.64 -2.93 7.25
C MET A 309 17.01 -3.96 6.31
N PHE A 310 17.68 -5.07 6.01
CA PHE A 310 17.15 -6.04 5.04
C PHE A 310 15.89 -6.74 5.58
N GLY A 311 15.92 -7.20 6.83
CA GLY A 311 14.73 -7.76 7.49
C GLY A 311 13.53 -6.79 7.46
N PRO A 312 13.66 -5.57 8.01
CA PRO A 312 12.59 -4.57 7.99
C PRO A 312 12.07 -4.23 6.58
N LEU A 313 12.94 -4.06 5.59
CA LEU A 313 12.52 -3.75 4.22
C LEU A 313 11.88 -4.94 3.51
N PHE A 314 12.32 -6.17 3.80
CA PHE A 314 11.67 -7.39 3.31
C PHE A 314 10.28 -7.57 3.92
N GLU A 315 10.13 -7.29 5.21
CA GLU A 315 8.83 -7.25 5.88
C GLU A 315 7.92 -6.19 5.26
N SER A 316 8.45 -5.02 4.88
CA SER A 316 7.68 -4.00 4.17
C SER A 316 7.25 -4.44 2.76
N LEU A 317 8.06 -5.21 2.04
CA LEU A 317 7.66 -5.85 0.78
C LEU A 317 6.55 -6.90 0.99
N CYS A 318 6.63 -7.67 2.09
CA CYS A 318 5.58 -8.59 2.51
C CYS A 318 4.28 -7.83 2.84
N ALA A 319 4.38 -6.72 3.58
CA ALA A 319 3.23 -5.87 3.92
C ALA A 319 2.53 -5.36 2.66
N LEU A 320 3.27 -4.83 1.68
CA LEU A 320 2.72 -4.39 0.40
C LEU A 320 1.99 -5.53 -0.30
N THR A 321 2.63 -6.71 -0.40
CA THR A 321 2.07 -7.88 -1.08
C THR A 321 0.80 -8.38 -0.40
N LEU A 322 0.84 -8.58 0.93
CA LEU A 322 -0.29 -9.02 1.73
C LEU A 322 -1.45 -8.01 1.68
N ARG A 323 -1.19 -6.70 1.67
CA ARG A 323 -2.25 -5.69 1.59
C ARG A 323 -2.94 -5.65 0.23
N VAL A 324 -2.21 -5.93 -0.85
CA VAL A 324 -2.80 -6.07 -2.19
C VAL A 324 -3.67 -7.32 -2.27
N LEU A 325 -3.17 -8.47 -1.80
CA LEU A 325 -3.91 -9.72 -1.82
C LEU A 325 -5.12 -9.70 -0.89
N ALA A 326 -4.95 -9.27 0.37
CA ALA A 326 -6.03 -9.16 1.33
C ALA A 326 -7.17 -8.25 0.85
N GLN A 327 -6.85 -7.14 0.18
CA GLN A 327 -7.89 -6.26 -0.39
C GLN A 327 -8.75 -6.99 -1.43
N ALA A 328 -8.14 -7.79 -2.31
CA ALA A 328 -8.87 -8.56 -3.32
C ALA A 328 -9.87 -9.56 -2.70
N ASP A 329 -9.61 -10.02 -1.49
CA ASP A 329 -10.49 -10.90 -0.70
C ASP A 329 -11.29 -10.16 0.38
N ARG A 330 -11.33 -8.81 0.33
CA ARG A 330 -12.01 -7.95 1.31
C ARG A 330 -11.53 -8.14 2.75
N ALA A 331 -10.36 -8.73 2.92
CA ALA A 331 -9.68 -8.91 4.19
C ALA A 331 -8.86 -7.66 4.56
N LYS A 332 -8.54 -7.53 5.84
CA LYS A 332 -7.77 -6.41 6.39
C LYS A 332 -6.48 -6.91 7.01
N VAL A 333 -5.39 -6.17 6.77
CA VAL A 333 -4.07 -6.48 7.33
C VAL A 333 -3.79 -5.61 8.54
N TYR A 334 -3.38 -6.25 9.62
CA TYR A 334 -2.96 -5.66 10.88
C TYR A 334 -1.62 -6.24 11.34
N HIS A 335 -1.08 -5.75 12.45
CA HIS A 335 0.02 -6.37 13.21
C HIS A 335 -0.42 -6.68 14.63
N LEU A 336 0.23 -7.63 15.32
CA LEU A 336 -0.02 -7.90 16.72
C LEU A 336 1.26 -7.70 17.52
N ARG A 337 1.22 -6.82 18.52
CA ARG A 337 2.26 -6.70 19.53
C ARG A 337 1.61 -6.52 20.91
N SER A 338 1.94 -7.38 21.87
CA SER A 338 1.44 -7.22 23.24
C SER A 338 2.13 -6.05 23.94
N ASN A 339 1.47 -5.45 24.94
CA ASN A 339 1.94 -4.22 25.63
C ASN A 339 3.37 -4.32 26.21
N ALA A 340 3.84 -5.53 26.54
CA ALA A 340 5.20 -5.79 27.04
C ALA A 340 6.13 -6.42 25.97
N GLY A 341 5.67 -6.60 24.73
CA GLY A 341 6.42 -7.24 23.65
C GLY A 341 6.59 -8.76 23.78
N GLU A 342 5.91 -9.39 24.73
CA GLU A 342 6.00 -10.84 25.01
C GLU A 342 5.46 -11.72 23.88
N ARG A 343 4.57 -11.15 23.06
CA ARG A 343 3.95 -11.79 21.90
C ARG A 343 3.94 -10.81 20.74
N GLU A 344 4.42 -11.28 19.61
CA GLU A 344 4.54 -10.50 18.39
C GLU A 344 4.20 -11.41 17.21
N VAL A 345 3.28 -10.95 16.36
CA VAL A 345 3.01 -11.58 15.06
C VAL A 345 3.06 -10.47 14.04
N ASP A 346 3.94 -10.63 13.04
CA ASP A 346 4.25 -9.56 12.10
C ASP A 346 3.00 -9.04 11.38
N PHE A 347 2.16 -9.96 10.89
CA PHE A 347 0.87 -9.64 10.31
C PHE A 347 -0.27 -10.55 10.78
N ILE A 348 -1.43 -9.94 10.97
CA ILE A 348 -2.71 -10.61 11.16
C ILE A 348 -3.59 -10.20 9.98
N ILE A 349 -4.04 -11.16 9.18
CA ILE A 349 -5.02 -10.90 8.13
C ILE A 349 -6.37 -11.39 8.62
N GLU A 350 -7.32 -10.46 8.77
CA GLU A 350 -8.69 -10.74 9.23
C GLU A 350 -9.63 -10.62 8.03
N GLY A 351 -10.24 -11.74 7.65
CA GLY A 351 -11.23 -11.82 6.58
C GLY A 351 -12.61 -11.29 6.99
N PRO A 352 -13.55 -11.23 6.04
CA PRO A 352 -14.90 -10.67 6.27
C PRO A 352 -15.70 -11.46 7.32
N GLU A 353 -15.49 -12.77 7.44
CA GLU A 353 -16.16 -13.64 8.43
C GLU A 353 -15.36 -13.73 9.75
N ARG A 354 -14.36 -12.86 9.92
CA ARG A 354 -13.43 -12.77 11.08
C ARG A 354 -12.49 -13.95 11.24
N GLU A 355 -12.37 -14.78 10.21
CA GLU A 355 -11.29 -15.74 10.04
C GLU A 355 -9.94 -15.01 9.99
N VAL A 356 -8.91 -15.64 10.55
CA VAL A 356 -7.61 -15.05 10.79
C VAL A 356 -6.52 -15.91 10.16
N VAL A 357 -5.68 -15.27 9.36
CA VAL A 357 -4.36 -15.82 8.98
C VAL A 357 -3.29 -15.10 9.78
N GLY A 358 -2.54 -15.85 10.59
CA GLY A 358 -1.36 -15.34 11.28
C GLY A 358 -0.12 -15.48 10.41
N VAL A 359 0.67 -14.40 10.25
CA VAL A 359 1.86 -14.41 9.39
C VAL A 359 3.08 -13.88 10.12
N GLU A 360 4.17 -14.62 10.03
CA GLU A 360 5.51 -14.21 10.47
C GLU A 360 6.42 -14.02 9.24
N VAL A 361 7.35 -13.08 9.28
CA VAL A 361 8.32 -12.85 8.20
C VAL A 361 9.72 -13.27 8.64
N LYS A 362 10.40 -14.04 7.79
CA LYS A 362 11.78 -14.50 8.03
C LYS A 362 12.66 -14.34 6.80
N LEU A 363 13.74 -13.57 6.94
CA LEU A 363 14.79 -13.44 5.94
C LEU A 363 15.78 -14.61 6.01
N LYS A 364 15.27 -15.84 6.02
CA LYS A 364 16.06 -17.08 6.01
C LYS A 364 15.24 -18.22 5.39
N PRO A 365 15.88 -19.22 4.76
CA PRO A 365 15.18 -20.33 4.14
C PRO A 365 14.68 -21.38 5.15
N ASN A 366 15.42 -21.60 6.24
CA ASN A 366 15.11 -22.65 7.22
C ASN A 366 14.35 -22.05 8.41
N ILE A 367 13.19 -22.63 8.70
CA ILE A 367 12.29 -22.20 9.77
C ILE A 367 12.38 -23.17 10.94
N GLU A 368 12.61 -22.64 12.13
CA GLU A 368 12.77 -23.36 13.39
C GLU A 368 11.51 -23.22 14.24
N ASP A 369 11.38 -24.04 15.28
CA ASP A 369 10.21 -24.00 16.19
C ASP A 369 10.08 -22.66 16.93
N SER A 370 11.21 -21.99 17.16
CA SER A 370 11.28 -20.65 17.75
C SER A 370 10.61 -19.59 16.87
N ASP A 371 10.63 -19.76 15.54
CA ASP A 371 10.06 -18.81 14.58
C ASP A 371 8.52 -18.88 14.54
N VAL A 372 7.93 -20.03 14.88
CA VAL A 372 6.48 -20.25 14.79
C VAL A 372 5.76 -20.17 16.14
N ARG A 373 6.50 -20.06 17.25
CA ARG A 373 5.94 -20.11 18.62
C ARG A 373 4.80 -19.11 18.87
N HIS A 374 4.88 -17.91 18.29
CA HIS A 374 3.85 -16.88 18.48
C HIS A 374 2.62 -17.13 17.59
N LEU A 375 2.81 -17.71 16.41
CA LEU A 375 1.72 -18.16 15.55
C LEU A 375 0.94 -19.29 16.21
N LEU A 376 1.64 -20.27 16.78
CA LEU A 376 1.02 -21.37 17.52
C LEU A 376 0.26 -20.86 18.75
N TRP A 377 0.85 -19.94 19.51
CA TRP A 377 0.16 -19.25 20.61
C TRP A 377 -1.12 -18.52 20.16
N LEU A 378 -1.10 -17.87 19.00
CA LEU A 378 -2.27 -17.19 18.44
C LEU A 378 -3.40 -18.20 18.17
N ARG A 379 -3.07 -19.33 17.53
CA ARG A 379 -4.02 -20.44 17.30
C ARG A 379 -4.57 -21.00 18.60
N ASP A 380 -3.74 -21.18 19.63
CA ASP A 380 -4.21 -21.65 20.94
C ASP A 380 -5.15 -20.63 21.61
N ARG A 381 -4.95 -19.33 21.35
CA ARG A 381 -5.75 -18.24 21.94
C ARG A 381 -7.11 -18.05 21.28
N ILE A 382 -7.20 -18.25 19.96
CA ILE A 382 -8.41 -18.06 19.15
C ILE A 382 -8.60 -19.21 18.13
N PRO A 383 -8.69 -20.46 18.57
CA PRO A 383 -8.64 -21.63 17.69
C PRO A 383 -9.74 -21.63 16.63
N ASP A 384 -10.96 -21.20 16.99
CA ASP A 384 -12.12 -21.19 16.09
C ASP A 384 -12.04 -20.12 15.00
N ARG A 385 -11.11 -19.17 15.12
CA ARG A 385 -10.92 -18.07 14.16
C ARG A 385 -9.73 -18.27 13.26
N VAL A 386 -8.71 -19.02 13.67
CA VAL A 386 -7.49 -19.17 12.86
C VAL A 386 -7.76 -20.14 11.71
N SER A 387 -7.83 -19.61 10.49
CA SER A 387 -7.95 -20.44 9.28
C SER A 387 -6.60 -21.06 8.91
N ASN A 388 -5.52 -20.27 8.97
CA ASN A 388 -4.17 -20.73 8.68
C ASN A 388 -3.09 -19.94 9.42
N LEU A 389 -1.91 -20.54 9.53
CA LEU A 389 -0.69 -19.89 10.01
C LEU A 389 0.38 -20.01 8.94
N MET A 390 1.13 -18.94 8.69
CA MET A 390 2.13 -18.90 7.63
C MET A 390 3.42 -18.19 8.06
N VAL A 391 4.55 -18.66 7.56
CA VAL A 391 5.82 -17.94 7.59
C VAL A 391 6.19 -17.55 6.17
N LEU A 392 6.29 -16.25 5.89
CA LEU A 392 6.80 -15.72 4.64
C LEU A 392 8.33 -15.68 4.66
N THR A 393 8.95 -16.21 3.62
CA THR A 393 10.41 -16.38 3.56
C THR A 393 11.02 -15.95 2.24
N THR A 394 12.35 -15.83 2.23
CA THR A 394 13.17 -15.77 1.00
C THR A 394 13.69 -17.16 0.59
N GLY A 395 13.10 -18.24 1.12
CA GLY A 395 13.45 -19.60 0.76
C GLY A 395 13.03 -19.95 -0.67
N LYS A 396 13.39 -21.17 -1.12
CA LYS A 396 13.08 -21.62 -2.49
C LYS A 396 11.83 -22.49 -2.59
N GLN A 397 11.39 -23.13 -1.50
CA GLN A 397 10.33 -24.13 -1.53
C GLN A 397 9.19 -23.77 -0.59
N ALA A 398 7.95 -23.90 -1.09
CA ALA A 398 6.74 -23.89 -0.27
C ALA A 398 6.48 -25.30 0.29
N TYR A 399 6.15 -25.38 1.58
CA TYR A 399 5.81 -26.64 2.25
C TYR A 399 5.01 -26.37 3.54
N VAL A 400 4.44 -27.42 4.10
CA VAL A 400 3.69 -27.36 5.35
C VAL A 400 4.47 -28.09 6.44
N ARG A 401 4.69 -27.43 7.57
CA ARG A 401 5.35 -28.04 8.73
C ARG A 401 4.43 -29.02 9.43
N ARG A 402 4.99 -29.90 10.26
CA ARG A 402 4.23 -30.90 11.04
C ARG A 402 3.19 -30.30 11.99
N ASP A 403 3.42 -29.07 12.43
CA ASP A 403 2.54 -28.28 13.29
C ASP A 403 1.40 -27.56 12.53
N GLY A 404 1.33 -27.74 11.20
CA GLY A 404 0.35 -27.15 10.30
C GLY A 404 0.71 -25.74 9.81
N VAL A 405 1.87 -25.19 10.18
CA VAL A 405 2.29 -23.87 9.71
C VAL A 405 2.82 -23.96 8.28
N ILE A 406 2.28 -23.13 7.39
CA ILE A 406 2.71 -23.03 5.99
C ILE A 406 4.01 -22.24 5.93
N VAL A 407 5.05 -22.77 5.31
CA VAL A 407 6.27 -22.02 4.98
C VAL A 407 6.21 -21.66 3.51
N MET A 408 6.20 -20.35 3.23
CA MET A 408 5.89 -19.81 1.91
C MET A 408 6.97 -18.83 1.46
N PRO A 409 7.75 -19.16 0.42
CA PRO A 409 8.52 -18.16 -0.31
C PRO A 409 7.60 -17.05 -0.80
N LEU A 410 7.92 -15.79 -0.48
CA LEU A 410 7.06 -14.65 -0.81
C LEU A 410 6.72 -14.60 -2.32
N ALA A 411 7.66 -14.98 -3.19
CA ALA A 411 7.46 -14.99 -4.63
C ALA A 411 6.48 -16.04 -5.16
N LEU A 412 6.10 -17.04 -4.37
CA LEU A 412 5.12 -18.06 -4.77
C LEU A 412 3.69 -17.70 -4.37
N LEU A 413 3.51 -16.70 -3.51
CA LEU A 413 2.22 -16.23 -3.05
C LEU A 413 1.57 -15.31 -4.11
N GLY A 414 0.36 -15.63 -4.53
CA GLY A 414 -0.45 -14.85 -5.46
C GLY A 414 -1.92 -14.86 -5.07
N ARG A 415 -2.78 -14.40 -5.98
CA ARG A 415 -4.23 -14.37 -5.77
C ARG A 415 -4.81 -15.78 -5.76
#